data_AF-A0A5B8N4C8-F1
#
_entry.id   AF-A0A5B8N4C8-F1
#
_cell.length_a   1.000
_cell.length_b   1.000
_cell.length_c   1.000
_cell.angle_alpha   90.00
_cell.angle_beta   90.00
_cell.angle_gamma   90.00
#
_symmetry.space_group_name_H-M   'P 1'
#
loop_
_entity.id
_entity.type
_entity.pdbx_description
1 polymer ?
#
loop_
_entity_poly.entity_id
_entity_poly.type
_entity_poly.pdbx_seq_one_letter_code
_entity_poly.pdbx_strand_id
1 'polypeptide(L)'
;MRSEYTQRFSSDLDEMHEKSRKEVMRTIEAHGSRTIGDLPDMTEGERAKWFFWNMHENLDEFRKLEPTLVGQVKCTQLTLTDGLSMQTEKIGSEKRVALNCRWHLRLAYASIQNEEAFSIGEGAVTLVIADSLPAEPPLQKNQKGYIDSDSSMYPNQLFLFGWVTESVWSEVKQYLFSPSPNCQTDLMLRDDSLFPVKPGFGFVAGPPGAIGITNLEFSVSLHSADRRGTRRT
;
A
#
# COMPACT_ATOMS: atom_id res chain seq x y z
N MET A 1 -39.75 6.11 -10.02
CA MET A 1 -38.76 7.07 -10.56
C MET A 1 -37.70 7.48 -9.52
N ARG A 2 -37.09 6.53 -8.78
CA ARG A 2 -36.03 6.82 -7.79
C ARG A 2 -34.68 6.17 -8.14
N SER A 3 -34.64 5.42 -9.25
CA SER A 3 -33.49 4.63 -9.72
C SER A 3 -32.62 5.37 -10.72
N GLU A 4 -33.21 6.22 -11.58
CA GLU A 4 -32.46 6.94 -12.63
C GLU A 4 -31.65 8.11 -12.08
N TYR A 5 -32.11 8.74 -10.99
CA TYR A 5 -31.37 9.79 -10.31
C TYR A 5 -30.08 9.21 -9.70
N THR A 6 -30.16 8.15 -8.90
CA THR A 6 -28.98 7.53 -8.27
C THR A 6 -27.96 7.04 -9.30
N GLN A 7 -28.42 6.58 -10.48
CA GLN A 7 -27.55 6.10 -11.54
C GLN A 7 -26.83 7.23 -12.29
N ARG A 8 -27.49 8.39 -12.53
CA ARG A 8 -26.85 9.58 -13.11
C ARG A 8 -25.89 10.28 -12.15
N PHE A 9 -26.26 10.40 -10.87
CA PHE A 9 -25.36 10.97 -9.87
C PHE A 9 -24.14 10.06 -9.61
N SER A 10 -24.28 8.74 -9.73
CA SER A 10 -23.14 7.82 -9.70
C SER A 10 -22.23 8.01 -10.91
N SER A 11 -22.77 8.12 -12.13
CA SER A 11 -21.95 8.32 -13.33
C SER A 11 -21.21 9.66 -13.32
N ASP A 12 -21.84 10.73 -12.87
CA ASP A 12 -21.21 12.06 -12.81
C ASP A 12 -20.06 12.09 -11.79
N LEU A 13 -20.22 11.42 -10.65
CA LEU A 13 -19.17 11.29 -9.63
C LEU A 13 -18.02 10.40 -10.13
N ASP A 14 -18.33 9.30 -10.82
CA ASP A 14 -17.33 8.41 -11.40
C ASP A 14 -16.53 9.13 -12.52
N GLU A 15 -17.18 9.95 -13.35
CA GLU A 15 -16.54 10.78 -14.36
C GLU A 15 -15.64 11.86 -13.73
N MET A 16 -16.07 12.50 -12.64
CA MET A 16 -15.26 13.47 -11.91
C MET A 16 -14.03 12.82 -11.27
N HIS A 17 -14.19 11.66 -10.62
CA HIS A 17 -13.07 10.92 -10.03
C HIS A 17 -12.07 10.49 -11.10
N GLU A 18 -12.55 9.98 -12.24
CA GLU A 18 -11.69 9.59 -13.36
C GLU A 18 -10.96 10.79 -13.95
N LYS A 19 -11.62 11.96 -14.05
CA LYS A 19 -10.97 13.19 -14.50
C LYS A 19 -9.84 13.61 -13.56
N SER A 20 -10.07 13.62 -12.25
CA SER A 20 -9.03 13.95 -11.25
C SER A 20 -7.89 12.93 -11.28
N ARG A 21 -8.20 11.64 -11.39
CA ARG A 21 -7.19 10.57 -11.51
C ARG A 21 -6.29 10.80 -12.74
N LYS A 22 -6.89 11.07 -13.91
CA LYS A 22 -6.15 11.37 -15.15
C LYS A 22 -5.27 12.60 -15.03
N GLU A 23 -5.74 13.63 -14.32
CA GLU A 23 -4.96 14.83 -14.06
C GLU A 23 -3.71 14.50 -13.25
N VAL A 24 -3.84 13.73 -12.17
CA VAL A 24 -2.69 13.27 -11.36
C VAL A 24 -1.73 12.42 -12.22
N MET A 25 -2.24 11.43 -12.97
CA MET A 25 -1.39 10.56 -13.80
C MET A 25 -0.63 11.33 -14.88
N ARG A 26 -1.24 12.36 -15.48
CA ARG A 26 -0.58 13.22 -16.47
C ARG A 26 0.65 13.94 -15.89
N THR A 27 0.62 14.32 -14.62
CA THR A 27 1.78 15.00 -13.99
C THR A 27 3.01 14.10 -13.83
N ILE A 28 2.82 12.77 -13.83
CA ILE A 28 3.87 11.78 -13.61
C ILE A 28 4.17 10.90 -14.84
N GLU A 29 3.47 11.13 -15.95
CA GLU A 29 3.56 10.36 -17.20
C GLU A 29 4.98 10.27 -17.78
N ALA A 30 5.73 11.37 -17.74
CA ALA A 30 7.11 11.40 -18.20
C ALA A 30 8.04 10.47 -17.40
N HIS A 31 7.70 10.18 -16.14
CA HIS A 31 8.42 9.20 -15.33
C HIS A 31 7.92 7.79 -15.60
N GLY A 32 6.59 7.59 -15.65
CA GLY A 32 5.97 6.28 -15.88
C GLY A 32 6.26 5.66 -17.25
N SER A 33 6.45 6.49 -18.27
CA SER A 33 6.76 6.03 -19.64
C SER A 33 8.21 5.54 -19.81
N ARG A 34 9.08 5.70 -18.79
CA ARG A 34 10.44 5.17 -18.82
C ARG A 34 10.42 3.63 -18.75
N THR A 35 11.44 3.01 -19.32
CA THR A 35 11.56 1.56 -19.33
C THR A 35 12.09 1.04 -18.00
N ILE A 36 11.92 -0.27 -17.75
CA ILE A 36 12.48 -0.91 -16.56
C ILE A 36 14.02 -0.73 -16.48
N GLY A 37 14.70 -0.69 -17.63
CA GLY A 37 16.16 -0.50 -17.69
C GLY A 37 16.63 0.86 -17.20
N ASP A 38 15.73 1.85 -17.13
CA ASP A 38 16.03 3.19 -16.62
C ASP A 38 15.89 3.26 -15.08
N LEU A 39 15.25 2.27 -14.44
CA LEU A 39 15.01 2.27 -12.99
C LEU A 39 16.29 2.42 -12.15
N PRO A 40 17.41 1.74 -12.44
CA PRO A 40 18.65 1.91 -11.67
C PRO A 40 19.12 3.37 -11.58
N ASP A 41 18.94 4.14 -12.66
CA ASP A 41 19.39 5.53 -12.77
C ASP A 41 18.38 6.55 -12.22
N MET A 42 17.15 6.12 -11.95
CA MET A 42 16.10 6.96 -11.38
C MET A 42 16.29 7.19 -9.88
N THR A 43 15.98 8.40 -9.41
CA THR A 43 15.86 8.69 -7.98
C THR A 43 14.70 7.92 -7.35
N GLU A 44 14.71 7.73 -6.02
CA GLU A 44 13.64 6.99 -5.32
C GLU A 44 12.23 7.55 -5.64
N GLY A 45 12.09 8.87 -5.75
CA GLY A 45 10.83 9.52 -6.12
C GLY A 45 10.40 9.32 -7.55
N GLU A 46 11.36 9.32 -8.48
CA GLU A 46 11.06 9.00 -9.86
C GLU A 46 10.58 7.54 -9.98
N ARG A 47 11.17 6.62 -9.22
CA ARG A 47 10.70 5.22 -9.18
C ARG A 47 9.34 5.08 -8.53
N ALA A 48 9.04 5.85 -7.49
CA ALA A 48 7.70 5.91 -6.91
C ALA A 48 6.68 6.38 -7.96
N LYS A 49 6.95 7.49 -8.66
CA LYS A 49 6.11 7.98 -9.75
C LYS A 49 5.95 6.94 -10.86
N TRP A 50 7.03 6.25 -11.22
CA TRP A 50 6.99 5.17 -12.20
C TRP A 50 6.08 4.02 -11.77
N PHE A 51 6.17 3.60 -10.51
CA PHE A 51 5.30 2.57 -9.92
C PHE A 51 3.83 2.98 -9.98
N PHE A 52 3.49 4.18 -9.50
CA PHE A 52 2.11 4.67 -9.51
C PHE A 52 1.56 4.76 -10.93
N TRP A 53 2.30 5.37 -11.85
CA TRP A 53 1.84 5.49 -13.22
C TRP A 53 1.63 4.12 -13.89
N ASN A 54 2.57 3.17 -13.72
CA ASN A 54 2.42 1.84 -14.34
C ASN A 54 1.28 1.02 -13.72
N MET A 55 1.01 1.17 -12.42
CA MET A 55 -0.17 0.57 -11.79
C MET A 55 -1.47 1.11 -12.40
N HIS A 56 -1.55 2.41 -12.68
CA HIS A 56 -2.75 3.05 -13.21
C HIS A 56 -2.94 2.90 -14.72
N GLU A 57 -1.89 3.12 -15.51
CA GLU A 57 -1.99 3.29 -16.97
C GLU A 57 -1.43 2.09 -17.75
N ASN A 58 -0.59 1.24 -17.15
CA ASN A 58 0.13 0.17 -17.85
C ASN A 58 0.12 -1.17 -17.11
N LEU A 59 -0.98 -1.48 -16.42
CA LEU A 59 -1.07 -2.60 -15.48
C LEU A 59 -0.69 -3.96 -16.10
N ASP A 60 -1.19 -4.24 -17.30
CA ASP A 60 -1.07 -5.59 -17.89
C ASP A 60 0.39 -5.90 -18.27
N GLU A 61 1.15 -4.91 -18.70
CA GLU A 61 2.60 -5.05 -18.89
C GLU A 61 3.33 -5.06 -17.55
N PHE A 62 2.93 -4.21 -16.62
CA PHE A 62 3.57 -4.12 -15.30
C PHE A 62 3.44 -5.44 -14.52
N ARG A 63 2.31 -6.14 -14.61
CA ARG A 63 2.08 -7.44 -13.95
C ARG A 63 2.97 -8.57 -14.49
N LYS A 64 3.50 -8.45 -15.71
CA LYS A 64 4.49 -9.43 -16.23
C LYS A 64 5.82 -9.37 -15.46
N LEU A 65 6.04 -8.31 -14.69
CA LEU A 65 7.20 -8.11 -13.83
C LEU A 65 6.96 -8.57 -12.38
N GLU A 66 5.82 -9.22 -12.10
CA GLU A 66 5.44 -9.76 -10.79
C GLU A 66 5.74 -8.79 -9.62
N PRO A 67 5.19 -7.56 -9.67
CA PRO A 67 5.60 -6.51 -8.75
C PRO A 67 5.21 -6.85 -7.31
N THR A 68 6.20 -6.79 -6.42
CA THR A 68 5.98 -6.86 -4.97
C THR A 68 6.42 -5.55 -4.32
N LEU A 69 5.53 -4.91 -3.59
CA LEU A 69 5.85 -3.75 -2.78
C LEU A 69 6.15 -4.18 -1.34
N VAL A 70 7.33 -3.82 -0.83
CA VAL A 70 7.83 -4.23 0.48
C VAL A 70 8.05 -2.99 1.35
N GLY A 71 7.27 -2.86 2.43
CA GLY A 71 7.45 -1.86 3.47
C GLY A 71 8.27 -2.42 4.62
N GLN A 72 9.56 -2.14 4.64
CA GLN A 72 10.46 -2.54 5.73
C GLN A 72 10.19 -1.69 6.97
N VAL A 73 9.67 -2.28 8.04
CA VAL A 73 9.30 -1.55 9.26
C VAL A 73 10.55 -1.12 10.02
N LYS A 74 10.73 0.18 10.18
CA LYS A 74 11.83 0.80 10.94
C LYS A 74 11.43 1.19 12.35
N CYS A 75 10.19 1.63 12.54
CA CYS A 75 9.68 2.11 13.82
C CYS A 75 8.19 1.82 13.91
N THR A 76 7.72 1.50 15.11
CA THR A 76 6.32 1.21 15.40
C THR A 76 5.82 2.09 16.53
N GLN A 77 4.63 2.66 16.36
CA GLN A 77 3.93 3.42 17.38
C GLN A 77 2.50 2.88 17.52
N LEU A 78 2.10 2.50 18.73
CA LEU A 78 0.72 2.15 19.07
C LEU A 78 0.04 3.32 19.77
N THR A 79 -1.12 3.71 19.26
CA THR A 79 -1.99 4.73 19.85
C THR A 79 -3.28 4.06 20.31
N LEU A 80 -3.63 4.27 21.58
CA LEU A 80 -4.89 3.85 22.19
C LEU A 80 -5.68 5.10 22.54
N THR A 81 -6.86 5.24 21.95
CA THR A 81 -7.79 6.34 22.25
C THR A 81 -9.00 5.74 22.95
N ASP A 82 -9.38 6.27 24.10
CA ASP A 82 -10.59 5.87 24.82
C ASP A 82 -11.53 7.07 24.97
N GLY A 83 -12.84 6.84 24.85
CA GLY A 83 -13.88 7.85 24.99
C GLY A 83 -14.72 8.06 23.74
N LEU A 84 -15.32 9.26 23.63
CA LEU A 84 -16.11 9.65 22.47
C LEU A 84 -15.18 10.03 21.32
N SER A 85 -15.17 9.24 20.26
CA SER A 85 -14.53 9.62 19.01
C SER A 85 -15.33 10.78 18.39
N MET A 86 -14.75 11.99 18.34
CA MET A 86 -15.35 13.12 17.62
C MET A 86 -15.48 12.85 16.11
N GLN A 87 -14.79 11.83 15.60
CA GLN A 87 -14.76 11.47 14.18
C GLN A 87 -15.86 10.48 13.81
N THR A 88 -16.13 9.50 14.69
CA THR A 88 -17.16 8.48 14.44
C THR A 88 -18.43 8.69 15.25
N GLU A 89 -18.42 9.67 16.16
CA GLU A 89 -19.47 9.97 17.16
C GLU A 89 -19.83 8.76 18.04
N LYS A 90 -18.95 7.75 18.10
CA LYS A 90 -19.12 6.55 18.90
C LYS A 90 -18.26 6.60 20.14
N ILE A 91 -18.82 6.12 21.24
CA ILE A 91 -18.09 5.89 22.49
C ILE A 91 -17.43 4.52 22.39
N GLY A 92 -16.12 4.47 22.60
CA GLY A 92 -15.38 3.22 22.65
C GLY A 92 -13.88 3.41 22.64
N SER A 93 -13.16 2.29 22.74
CA SER A 93 -11.71 2.27 22.58
C SER A 93 -11.34 2.08 21.11
N GLU A 94 -10.52 2.96 20.57
CA GLU A 94 -9.92 2.83 19.25
C GLU A 94 -8.43 2.52 19.37
N LYS A 95 -7.97 1.52 18.61
CA LYS A 95 -6.56 1.13 18.54
C LYS A 95 -6.03 1.42 17.14
N ARG A 96 -4.96 2.20 17.06
CA ARG A 96 -4.26 2.49 15.80
C ARG A 96 -2.79 2.17 15.96
N VAL A 97 -2.21 1.51 14.95
CA VAL A 97 -0.77 1.33 14.84
C VAL A 97 -0.24 2.12 13.65
N ALA A 98 0.85 2.85 13.87
CA ALA A 98 1.62 3.50 12.83
C ALA A 98 2.98 2.80 12.70
N LEU A 99 3.30 2.34 11.49
CA LEU A 99 4.58 1.71 11.16
C LEU A 99 5.33 2.65 10.20
N ASN A 100 6.45 3.20 10.63
CA ASN A 100 7.32 3.94 9.72
C ASN A 100 8.14 2.95 8.90
N CYS A 101 8.10 3.08 7.58
CA CYS A 101 8.65 2.10 6.66
C CYS A 101 9.65 2.73 5.68
N ARG A 102 10.60 1.91 5.21
CA ARG A 102 11.26 2.14 3.91
C ARG A 102 10.65 1.23 2.87
N TRP A 103 10.21 1.83 1.76
CA TRP A 103 9.52 1.13 0.69
C TRP A 103 10.49 0.68 -0.39
N HIS A 104 10.36 -0.57 -0.78
CA HIS A 104 11.10 -1.18 -1.86
C HIS A 104 10.13 -1.78 -2.88
N LEU A 105 10.31 -1.47 -4.15
CA LEU A 105 9.65 -2.16 -5.24
C LEU A 105 10.56 -3.29 -5.73
N ARG A 106 10.01 -4.49 -5.73
CA ARG A 106 10.72 -5.70 -6.13
C ARG A 106 10.05 -6.26 -7.37
N LEU A 107 10.85 -6.47 -8.41
CA LEU A 107 10.38 -6.93 -9.72
C LEU A 107 11.07 -8.26 -10.05
N ALA A 108 10.28 -9.25 -10.44
CA ALA A 108 10.78 -10.55 -10.88
C ALA A 108 10.49 -10.74 -12.37
N TYR A 109 11.52 -11.14 -13.12
CA TYR A 109 11.41 -11.31 -14.56
C TYR A 109 11.39 -12.80 -14.93
N ALA A 110 10.24 -13.27 -15.44
CA ALA A 110 10.03 -14.65 -15.84
C ALA A 110 11.08 -15.18 -16.84
N SER A 111 11.72 -14.29 -17.59
CA SER A 111 12.73 -14.59 -18.62
C SER A 111 14.18 -14.67 -18.11
N ILE A 112 14.53 -13.98 -17.02
CA ILE A 112 15.95 -13.79 -16.61
C ILE A 112 16.23 -14.41 -15.22
N GLN A 113 15.23 -14.95 -14.51
CA GLN A 113 15.38 -15.53 -13.16
C GLN A 113 16.14 -14.63 -12.20
N ASN A 114 16.07 -13.31 -12.40
CA ASN A 114 16.74 -12.34 -11.56
C ASN A 114 15.68 -11.42 -10.97
N GLU A 115 15.77 -11.25 -9.66
CA GLU A 115 14.87 -10.43 -8.87
C GLU A 115 15.63 -9.17 -8.49
N GLU A 116 15.09 -8.01 -8.83
CA GLU A 116 15.70 -6.73 -8.52
C GLU A 116 14.82 -5.95 -7.55
N ALA A 117 15.46 -5.37 -6.52
CA ALA A 117 14.79 -4.55 -5.52
C ALA A 117 15.26 -3.10 -5.61
N PHE A 118 14.31 -2.19 -5.81
CA PHE A 118 14.54 -0.76 -5.93
C PHE A 118 13.94 -0.04 -4.74
N SER A 119 14.73 0.76 -4.03
CA SER A 119 14.17 1.69 -3.04
C SER A 119 13.32 2.75 -3.75
N ILE A 120 12.11 2.97 -3.27
CA ILE A 120 11.13 3.93 -3.82
C ILE A 120 10.69 4.99 -2.82
N GLY A 121 11.35 5.07 -1.67
CA GLY A 121 11.17 6.14 -0.68
C GLY A 121 10.88 5.64 0.72
N GLU A 122 10.47 6.57 1.58
CA GLU A 122 10.07 6.30 2.95
C GLU A 122 8.57 6.56 3.14
N GLY A 123 8.04 6.33 4.33
CA GLY A 123 6.69 6.74 4.65
C GLY A 123 6.13 5.96 5.82
N ALA A 124 4.80 5.87 5.89
CA ALA A 124 4.13 5.26 7.02
C ALA A 124 2.95 4.38 6.61
N VAL A 125 2.74 3.33 7.38
CA VAL A 125 1.56 2.47 7.32
C VAL A 125 0.73 2.75 8.56
N THR A 126 -0.46 3.31 8.38
CA THR A 126 -1.43 3.54 9.45
C THR A 126 -2.54 2.53 9.37
N LEU A 127 -2.65 1.68 10.40
CA LEU A 127 -3.65 0.62 10.47
C LEU A 127 -4.56 0.83 11.67
N VAL A 128 -5.86 0.81 11.41
CA VAL A 128 -6.86 0.64 12.47
C VAL A 128 -6.97 -0.84 12.82
N ILE A 129 -6.97 -1.14 14.13
CA ILE A 129 -7.15 -2.50 14.63
C ILE A 129 -8.59 -2.63 15.11
N ALA A 130 -9.38 -3.50 14.46
CA ALA A 130 -10.79 -3.65 14.75
C ALA A 130 -11.31 -5.04 14.37
N ASP A 131 -12.33 -5.54 15.08
CA ASP A 131 -12.96 -6.85 14.78
C ASP A 131 -13.86 -6.83 13.53
N SER A 132 -14.17 -5.63 13.02
CA SER A 132 -14.99 -5.43 11.82
C SER A 132 -14.48 -4.23 11.02
N LEU A 133 -14.94 -4.10 9.78
CA LEU A 133 -14.54 -3.01 8.88
C LEU A 133 -14.75 -1.65 9.59
N PRO A 134 -13.69 -0.88 9.86
CA PRO A 134 -13.83 0.39 10.54
C PRO A 134 -14.48 1.43 9.63
N ALA A 135 -15.05 2.47 10.23
CA ALA A 135 -15.59 3.61 9.48
C ALA A 135 -14.47 4.45 8.83
N GLU A 136 -13.28 4.43 9.43
CA GLU A 136 -12.09 5.16 9.00
C GLU A 136 -10.88 4.22 8.96
N PRO A 137 -9.99 4.29 7.95
CA PRO A 137 -10.14 5.10 6.74
C PRO A 137 -11.36 4.66 5.90
N PRO A 138 -11.88 5.51 4.99
CA PRO A 138 -12.96 5.12 4.10
C PRO A 138 -12.46 4.01 3.16
N LEU A 139 -13.19 2.90 3.10
CA LEU A 139 -12.83 1.72 2.31
C LEU A 139 -14.03 1.18 1.55
N GLN A 140 -13.80 0.76 0.30
CA GLN A 140 -14.81 0.01 -0.46
C GLN A 140 -14.93 -1.44 0.04
N LYS A 141 -16.00 -2.12 -0.38
CA LYS A 141 -16.19 -3.54 -0.09
C LYS A 141 -14.99 -4.35 -0.63
N ASN A 142 -14.45 -5.23 0.22
CA ASN A 142 -13.26 -6.05 -0.04
C ASN A 142 -11.92 -5.28 -0.14
N GLN A 143 -11.91 -3.99 0.20
CA GLN A 143 -10.68 -3.22 0.31
C GLN A 143 -10.13 -3.31 1.75
N LYS A 144 -8.85 -3.65 1.88
CA LYS A 144 -8.11 -3.68 3.16
C LYS A 144 -7.37 -2.38 3.44
N GLY A 145 -7.07 -1.62 2.39
CA GLY A 145 -6.44 -0.32 2.50
C GLY A 145 -6.28 0.35 1.15
N TYR A 146 -5.59 1.48 1.14
CA TYR A 146 -5.05 2.08 -0.05
C TYR A 146 -3.67 2.66 0.23
N ILE A 147 -2.85 2.76 -0.81
CA ILE A 147 -1.60 3.50 -0.78
C ILE A 147 -1.81 4.79 -1.55
N ASP A 148 -1.36 5.87 -0.95
CA ASP A 148 -1.24 7.17 -1.58
C ASP A 148 0.21 7.65 -1.52
N SER A 149 0.59 8.50 -2.46
CA SER A 149 1.84 9.27 -2.39
C SER A 149 1.46 10.70 -2.07
N ASP A 150 2.19 11.37 -1.16
CA ASP A 150 1.88 12.76 -0.80
C ASP A 150 1.73 13.65 -2.05
N SER A 151 0.47 13.97 -2.36
CA SER A 151 0.10 14.69 -3.57
C SER A 151 -0.10 16.16 -3.22
N SER A 152 1.00 16.92 -3.30
CA SER A 152 0.98 18.30 -3.84
C SER A 152 2.37 18.93 -3.93
N MET A 153 3.34 18.59 -3.07
CA MET A 153 4.58 19.39 -2.95
C MET A 153 5.88 18.63 -2.63
N TYR A 154 5.88 17.33 -2.31
CA TYR A 154 7.12 16.61 -1.97
C TYR A 154 7.26 15.21 -2.57
N PRO A 155 8.45 14.87 -3.11
CA PRO A 155 8.74 13.57 -3.67
C PRO A 155 9.18 12.58 -2.57
N ASN A 156 8.91 11.29 -2.77
CA ASN A 156 9.48 10.13 -2.03
C ASN A 156 8.78 9.68 -0.73
N GLN A 157 7.54 10.11 -0.45
CA GLN A 157 6.78 9.58 0.69
C GLN A 157 5.54 8.79 0.25
N LEU A 158 5.45 7.54 0.73
CA LEU A 158 4.33 6.62 0.47
C LEU A 158 3.59 6.30 1.77
N PHE A 159 2.29 6.55 1.76
CA PHE A 159 1.42 6.32 2.90
C PHE A 159 0.42 5.22 2.60
N LEU A 160 0.37 4.22 3.48
CA LEU A 160 -0.66 3.20 3.46
C LEU A 160 -1.66 3.48 4.56
N PHE A 161 -2.94 3.55 4.21
CA PHE A 161 -4.03 3.62 5.16
C PHE A 161 -4.87 2.35 5.04
N GLY A 162 -5.10 1.66 6.13
CA GLY A 162 -5.85 0.41 6.10
C GLY A 162 -6.28 -0.07 7.48
N TRP A 163 -6.62 -1.35 7.54
CA TRP A 163 -7.05 -1.98 8.78
C TRP A 163 -6.67 -3.45 8.85
N VAL A 164 -6.57 -3.95 10.09
CA VAL A 164 -6.32 -5.35 10.41
C VAL A 164 -7.27 -5.79 11.53
N THR A 165 -7.52 -7.09 11.61
CA THR A 165 -8.31 -7.65 12.71
C THR A 165 -7.48 -7.74 13.99
N GLU A 166 -8.15 -7.77 15.15
CA GLU A 166 -7.50 -8.00 16.44
C GLU A 166 -6.73 -9.33 16.49
N SER A 167 -7.19 -10.35 15.76
CA SER A 167 -6.49 -11.63 15.61
C SER A 167 -5.13 -11.47 14.94
N VAL A 168 -5.10 -10.85 13.75
CA VAL A 168 -3.86 -10.58 13.00
C VAL A 168 -2.93 -9.69 13.82
N TRP A 169 -3.46 -8.65 14.45
CA TRP A 169 -2.68 -7.77 15.32
C TRP A 169 -2.04 -8.54 16.49
N SER A 170 -2.80 -9.42 17.14
CA SER A 170 -2.31 -10.18 18.30
C SER A 170 -1.15 -11.11 17.96
N GLU A 171 -1.12 -11.65 16.74
CA GLU A 171 -0.02 -12.47 16.23
C GLU A 171 1.22 -11.63 15.88
N VAL A 172 1.02 -10.49 15.23
CA VAL A 172 2.12 -9.68 14.67
C VAL A 172 2.77 -8.75 15.70
N LYS A 173 2.02 -8.22 16.67
CA LYS A 173 2.50 -7.19 17.61
C LYS A 173 3.78 -7.58 18.36
N GLN A 174 3.94 -8.86 18.72
CA GLN A 174 5.12 -9.34 19.44
C GLN A 174 6.42 -9.15 18.63
N TYR A 175 6.33 -9.22 17.30
CA TYR A 175 7.48 -9.08 16.40
C TYR A 175 7.78 -7.60 16.11
N LEU A 176 6.74 -6.77 16.01
CA LEU A 176 6.88 -5.32 15.79
C LEU A 176 7.50 -4.59 16.99
N PHE A 177 7.22 -5.04 18.21
CA PHE A 177 7.80 -4.50 19.44
C PHE A 177 9.00 -5.31 19.95
N SER A 178 9.50 -6.25 19.15
CA SER A 178 10.66 -7.05 19.54
C SER A 178 11.89 -6.15 19.70
N PRO A 179 12.57 -6.16 20.86
CA PRO A 179 13.81 -5.41 21.04
C PRO A 179 14.99 -6.07 20.32
N SER A 180 14.77 -7.23 19.66
CA SER A 180 15.83 -7.96 18.97
C SER A 180 16.25 -7.22 17.70
N PRO A 181 17.52 -6.80 17.57
CA PRO A 181 18.02 -6.12 16.36
C PRO A 181 18.04 -7.05 15.13
N ASN A 182 17.85 -8.35 15.33
CA ASN A 182 17.86 -9.38 14.27
C ASN A 182 16.46 -9.80 13.83
N CYS A 183 15.41 -9.21 14.41
CA CYS A 183 14.03 -9.44 14.04
C CYS A 183 13.59 -8.33 13.09
N GLN A 184 13.50 -8.64 11.80
CA GLN A 184 13.00 -7.70 10.80
C GLN A 184 11.57 -8.10 10.43
N THR A 185 10.65 -7.16 10.59
CA THR A 185 9.25 -7.31 10.15
C THR A 185 9.04 -6.44 8.92
N ASP A 186 8.57 -7.07 7.85
CA ASP A 186 8.24 -6.42 6.59
C ASP A 186 6.75 -6.54 6.31
N LEU A 187 6.16 -5.48 5.77
CA LEU A 187 4.84 -5.54 5.14
C LEU A 187 5.03 -5.86 3.66
N MET A 188 4.40 -6.92 3.16
CA MET A 188 4.48 -7.34 1.77
C MET A 188 3.13 -7.19 1.08
N LEU A 189 3.14 -6.57 -0.09
CA LEU A 189 2.00 -6.42 -0.98
C LEU A 189 2.40 -7.00 -2.33
N ARG A 190 1.90 -8.21 -2.61
CA ARG A 190 2.15 -8.90 -3.88
C ARG A 190 1.24 -8.34 -4.96
N ASP A 191 1.48 -8.76 -6.20
CA ASP A 191 0.75 -8.30 -7.38
C ASP A 191 -0.77 -8.52 -7.28
N ASP A 192 -1.19 -9.65 -6.70
CA ASP A 192 -2.59 -10.01 -6.44
C ASP A 192 -3.25 -9.19 -5.31
N SER A 193 -2.42 -8.55 -4.49
CA SER A 193 -2.82 -7.74 -3.34
C SER A 193 -3.00 -6.27 -3.73
N LEU A 194 -2.43 -5.85 -4.86
CA LEU A 194 -2.47 -4.49 -5.38
C LEU A 194 -3.57 -4.36 -6.44
N PHE A 195 -4.58 -3.55 -6.14
CA PHE A 195 -5.68 -3.25 -7.04
C PHE A 195 -5.55 -1.83 -7.60
N PRO A 196 -5.28 -1.67 -8.90
CA PRO A 196 -5.21 -0.34 -9.51
C PRO A 196 -6.57 0.28 -9.76
N VAL A 197 -6.61 1.59 -9.90
CA VAL A 197 -7.82 2.30 -10.35
C VAL A 197 -7.91 2.20 -11.87
N LYS A 198 -8.94 1.51 -12.37
CA LYS A 198 -9.24 1.40 -13.80
C LYS A 198 -10.45 2.26 -14.17
N PRO A 199 -10.53 2.80 -15.40
CA PRO A 199 -11.72 3.49 -15.88
C PRO A 199 -12.98 2.64 -15.73
N GLY A 200 -14.05 3.23 -15.18
CA GLY A 200 -15.32 2.53 -14.93
C GLY A 200 -15.32 1.58 -13.72
N PHE A 201 -14.27 1.60 -12.89
CA PHE A 201 -14.15 0.77 -11.70
C PHE A 201 -13.85 1.61 -10.45
N GLY A 202 -14.90 1.96 -9.70
CA GLY A 202 -14.83 2.73 -8.45
C GLY A 202 -14.36 1.91 -7.24
N PHE A 203 -13.32 1.09 -7.39
CA PHE A 203 -12.90 0.16 -6.33
C PHE A 203 -12.09 0.81 -5.20
N VAL A 204 -11.52 2.01 -5.41
CA VAL A 204 -10.61 2.64 -4.45
C VAL A 204 -11.32 3.83 -3.81
N ALA A 205 -11.52 3.78 -2.49
CA ALA A 205 -12.09 4.89 -1.70
C ALA A 205 -11.07 5.99 -1.32
N GLY A 206 -9.80 5.82 -1.67
CA GLY A 206 -8.73 6.78 -1.39
C GLY A 206 -8.77 8.03 -2.29
N PRO A 207 -7.83 8.97 -2.10
CA PRO A 207 -7.71 10.16 -2.94
C PRO A 207 -7.42 9.80 -4.41
N PRO A 208 -7.62 10.74 -5.35
CA PRO A 208 -7.31 10.52 -6.76
C PRO A 208 -5.85 10.10 -6.97
N GLY A 209 -5.64 8.96 -7.64
CA GLY A 209 -4.30 8.40 -7.85
C GLY A 209 -3.86 7.39 -6.79
N ALA A 210 -4.62 7.20 -5.71
CA ALA A 210 -4.36 6.13 -4.76
C ALA A 210 -4.51 4.74 -5.40
N ILE A 211 -3.78 3.76 -4.87
CA ILE A 211 -3.83 2.35 -5.29
C ILE A 211 -4.55 1.57 -4.19
N GLY A 212 -5.58 0.80 -4.56
CA GLY A 212 -6.31 -0.04 -3.63
C GLY A 212 -5.49 -1.25 -3.20
N ILE A 213 -5.72 -1.71 -1.98
CA ILE A 213 -5.12 -2.92 -1.43
C ILE A 213 -6.24 -3.87 -1.02
N THR A 214 -6.15 -5.11 -1.47
CA THR A 214 -7.11 -6.18 -1.14
C THR A 214 -6.60 -7.09 -0.04
N ASN A 215 -5.28 -7.15 0.16
CA ASN A 215 -4.65 -8.00 1.17
C ASN A 215 -3.39 -7.35 1.77
N LEU A 216 -3.12 -7.63 3.05
CA LEU A 216 -1.93 -7.18 3.77
C LEU A 216 -1.21 -8.42 4.32
N GLU A 217 0.03 -8.66 3.87
CA GLU A 217 0.85 -9.76 4.37
C GLU A 217 1.97 -9.22 5.27
N PHE A 218 2.07 -9.73 6.49
CA PHE A 218 3.19 -9.44 7.38
C PHE A 218 4.19 -10.60 7.33
N SER A 219 5.41 -10.30 6.89
CA SER A 219 6.50 -11.26 6.86
C SER A 219 7.50 -10.94 7.96
N VAL A 220 7.77 -11.93 8.82
CA VAL A 220 8.73 -11.81 9.91
C VAL A 220 9.94 -12.65 9.57
N SER A 221 11.11 -12.01 9.44
CA SER A 221 12.37 -12.70 9.30
C SER A 221 13.13 -12.68 10.63
N LEU A 222 13.47 -13.88 11.09
CA LEU A 222 14.31 -14.12 12.25
C LEU A 222 15.65 -14.64 11.71
N HIS A 223 16.71 -13.83 11.66
CA HIS A 223 18.01 -14.31 11.17
C HIS A 223 19.15 -14.13 12.18
N SER A 224 19.62 -15.26 12.73
CA SER A 224 21.05 -15.56 13.01
C SER A 224 21.33 -17.02 13.49
N ALA A 225 20.72 -18.07 12.91
CA ALA A 225 21.14 -19.46 13.20
C ALA A 225 20.97 -20.51 12.06
N ASP A 226 19.93 -20.46 11.22
CA ASP A 226 19.64 -21.62 10.34
C ASP A 226 20.43 -21.71 9.02
N ARG A 227 21.37 -20.80 8.75
CA ARG A 227 22.25 -20.92 7.58
C ARG A 227 23.49 -21.81 7.78
N ARG A 228 23.66 -22.50 8.93
CA ARG A 228 24.79 -23.42 9.17
C ARG A 228 24.43 -24.88 9.45
N GLY A 229 23.16 -25.28 9.37
CA GLY A 229 22.71 -26.60 9.85
C GLY A 229 22.62 -27.76 8.83
N THR A 230 22.61 -27.52 7.52
CA THR A 230 22.25 -28.57 6.53
C THR A 230 23.32 -28.89 5.48
N ARG A 231 24.61 -28.68 5.83
CA ARG A 231 25.74 -29.35 5.15
C ARG A 231 26.51 -30.21 6.16
N ARG A 232 25.87 -31.30 6.61
CA ARG A 232 26.48 -32.57 7.05
C ARG A 232 25.41 -33.47 7.66
N THR A 233 24.81 -34.30 6.82
CA THR A 233 24.53 -35.72 7.06
C THR A 233 24.46 -36.39 5.70
#